data_AF-A0A359E6Q0-F1
#
_entry.id   AF-A0A359E6Q0-F1
#
_cell.length_a   1.000
_cell.length_b   1.000
_cell.length_c   1.000
_cell.angle_alpha   90.00
_cell.angle_beta   90.00
_cell.angle_gamma   90.00
#
_symmetry.space_group_name_H-M   'P 1'
#
loop_
_entity.id
_entity.type
_entity.pdbx_description
1 polymer ?
#
loop_
_entity_poly.entity_id
_entity_poly.type
_entity_poly.pdbx_seq_one_letter_code
_entity_poly.pdbx_strand_id
1 'polypeptide(L)'
;IWTTGSGSNNIENTGWAGRFLVEDNPDFIANPPEFPLGVRIGGSATLFQSEFGNLGVTFGGASQFTQFLEQGGFYDEDNVPQNDFGDSLSFARKIANSSFKYLESIQNAADNATNLGQYPNSSLAQSLSVVARLIRGGLNTKLFLVSKGGFDTHNNQGGPEGGHANLLADIADSVNAFYADLESDRLDNRALTMTFSEFGRTLDENSSNGTDHGSSAPVMVFGPVNGGLYGNHSDLTSLDNSGDPVFSTDYRSVYTSILDDWFGLGDNETDSVIDGSFQNLGFVDATATSNEPSQQTPKSFKLEQNYPNPFNPTTTISFSLAKTAEVKLQVFDVKGSLIKTILNEQKSAGDYSVQFDASNLSSGTYLYKLETPNGVQTKKMTLIK
;
A
#
# COMPACT_ATOMS: atom_id res chain seq x y z
N ILE A 1 2.86 -1.40 -18.86
CA ILE A 1 3.89 -0.36 -18.63
C ILE A 1 3.52 0.45 -17.39
N TRP A 2 2.68 1.50 -17.47
CA TRP A 2 2.39 2.34 -16.29
C TRP A 2 1.77 1.58 -15.12
N THR A 3 0.69 0.83 -15.36
CA THR A 3 0.03 0.00 -14.33
C THR A 3 0.95 -1.09 -13.76
N THR A 4 1.82 -1.64 -14.60
CA THR A 4 2.73 -2.75 -14.23
C THR A 4 4.04 -2.25 -13.66
N GLY A 5 4.37 -0.97 -13.75
CA GLY A 5 5.71 -0.46 -13.41
C GLY A 5 6.84 -1.09 -14.24
N SER A 6 6.55 -1.70 -15.39
CA SER A 6 7.54 -2.43 -16.20
C SER A 6 7.99 -1.63 -17.42
N GLY A 7 9.25 -1.84 -17.85
CA GLY A 7 9.76 -1.26 -19.09
C GLY A 7 9.06 -1.80 -20.35
N SER A 8 9.18 -1.09 -21.48
CA SER A 8 8.53 -1.46 -22.75
C SER A 8 8.90 -2.84 -23.29
N ASN A 9 10.08 -3.35 -22.91
CA ASN A 9 10.60 -4.64 -23.36
C ASN A 9 10.25 -5.79 -22.40
N ASN A 10 9.55 -5.52 -21.30
CA ASN A 10 9.16 -6.52 -20.31
C ASN A 10 7.62 -6.64 -20.23
N ILE A 11 7.11 -7.83 -20.55
CA ILE A 11 5.70 -8.17 -20.39
C ILE A 11 5.51 -8.61 -18.94
N GLU A 12 4.91 -7.75 -18.13
CA GLU A 12 4.53 -8.10 -16.77
C GLU A 12 3.04 -8.33 -16.60
N ASN A 13 2.68 -9.40 -15.88
CA ASN A 13 1.29 -9.77 -15.61
C ASN A 13 0.79 -9.27 -14.25
N THR A 14 1.68 -8.69 -13.43
CA THR A 14 1.34 -8.12 -12.13
C THR A 14 1.46 -6.59 -12.15
N GLY A 15 0.61 -5.93 -11.35
CA GLY A 15 0.69 -4.49 -11.13
C GLY A 15 1.79 -4.17 -10.11
N TRP A 16 2.43 -3.00 -10.24
CA TRP A 16 3.47 -2.62 -9.28
C TRP A 16 2.91 -2.51 -7.86
N ALA A 17 1.69 -2.00 -7.72
CA ALA A 17 1.02 -1.93 -6.42
C ALA A 17 0.67 -3.32 -5.88
N GLY A 18 0.28 -4.26 -6.73
CA GLY A 18 0.08 -5.66 -6.33
C GLY A 18 1.36 -6.29 -5.78
N ARG A 19 2.51 -6.03 -6.41
CA ARG A 19 3.82 -6.50 -5.89
C ARG A 19 4.21 -5.80 -4.59
N PHE A 20 4.04 -4.47 -4.51
CA PHE A 20 4.24 -3.72 -3.27
C PHE A 20 3.39 -4.28 -2.11
N LEU A 21 2.12 -4.57 -2.35
CA LEU A 21 1.24 -5.10 -1.29
C LEU A 21 1.69 -6.47 -0.78
N VAL A 22 2.29 -7.31 -1.64
CA VAL A 22 2.91 -8.58 -1.24
C VAL A 22 4.18 -8.33 -0.42
N GLU A 23 5.05 -7.43 -0.87
CA GLU A 23 6.29 -7.08 -0.17
C GLU A 23 6.01 -6.51 1.23
N ASP A 24 5.02 -5.62 1.33
CA ASP A 24 4.63 -4.95 2.57
C ASP A 24 3.79 -5.86 3.51
N ASN A 25 3.22 -6.96 3.00
CA ASN A 25 2.37 -7.87 3.78
C ASN A 25 2.72 -9.34 3.50
N PRO A 26 3.94 -9.82 3.80
CA PRO A 26 4.43 -11.13 3.35
C PRO A 26 3.67 -12.33 3.92
N ASP A 27 2.87 -12.16 4.99
CA ASP A 27 2.08 -13.21 5.63
C ASP A 27 0.57 -13.07 5.42
N PHE A 28 0.10 -12.18 4.53
CA PHE A 28 -1.34 -11.88 4.33
C PHE A 28 -2.21 -13.13 4.03
N ILE A 29 -1.63 -14.20 3.50
CA ILE A 29 -2.33 -15.47 3.25
C ILE A 29 -2.57 -16.23 4.55
N ALA A 30 -1.57 -16.30 5.42
CA ALA A 30 -1.64 -17.00 6.69
C ALA A 30 -2.34 -16.15 7.78
N ASN A 31 -2.19 -14.84 7.68
CA ASN A 31 -2.76 -13.85 8.59
C ASN A 31 -3.37 -12.69 7.78
N PRO A 32 -4.60 -12.85 7.25
CA PRO A 32 -5.24 -11.80 6.48
C PRO A 32 -5.43 -10.54 7.31
N PRO A 33 -5.05 -9.36 6.80
CA PRO A 33 -5.19 -8.10 7.53
C PRO A 33 -6.64 -7.83 7.92
N GLU A 34 -6.84 -6.90 8.85
CA GLU A 34 -8.17 -6.44 9.24
C GLU A 34 -8.83 -5.64 8.12
N PHE A 35 -8.05 -4.78 7.46
CA PHE A 35 -8.49 -3.90 6.38
C PHE A 35 -8.05 -4.43 5.02
N PRO A 36 -8.79 -4.11 3.94
CA PRO A 36 -8.36 -4.47 2.61
C PRO A 36 -7.03 -3.81 2.25
N LEU A 37 -6.18 -4.56 1.57
CA LEU A 37 -4.85 -4.10 1.15
C LEU A 37 -4.95 -2.95 0.13
N GLY A 38 -5.94 -3.02 -0.75
CA GLY A 38 -6.27 -1.93 -1.67
C GLY A 38 -7.78 -1.80 -1.87
N VAL A 39 -8.24 -0.59 -2.19
CA VAL A 39 -9.62 -0.31 -2.57
C VAL A 39 -9.63 0.37 -3.92
N ARG A 40 -10.47 -0.14 -4.82
CA ARG A 40 -10.64 0.35 -6.18
C ARG A 40 -12.06 0.88 -6.37
N ILE A 41 -12.18 2.08 -6.90
CA ILE A 41 -13.44 2.75 -7.23
C ILE A 41 -13.35 3.18 -8.70
N GLY A 42 -13.72 2.27 -9.60
CA GLY A 42 -13.56 2.39 -11.06
C GLY A 42 -12.21 1.88 -11.56
N GLY A 43 -11.85 2.21 -12.81
CA GLY A 43 -10.53 1.93 -13.39
C GLY A 43 -10.25 0.45 -13.71
N SER A 44 -8.97 0.13 -13.92
CA SER A 44 -8.47 -1.23 -14.22
C SER A 44 -8.08 -1.99 -12.94
N ALA A 45 -8.33 -3.31 -12.92
CA ALA A 45 -8.04 -4.16 -11.77
C ALA A 45 -6.57 -4.57 -11.71
N THR A 46 -5.84 -4.41 -12.83
CA THR A 46 -4.47 -4.87 -13.00
C THR A 46 -3.49 -4.20 -12.04
N LEU A 47 -3.78 -2.99 -11.54
CA LEU A 47 -2.90 -2.30 -10.60
C LEU A 47 -2.65 -3.13 -9.32
N PHE A 48 -3.71 -3.77 -8.81
CA PHE A 48 -3.65 -4.60 -7.60
C PHE A 48 -3.48 -6.10 -7.90
N GLN A 49 -3.15 -6.46 -9.14
CA GLN A 49 -2.87 -7.84 -9.50
C GLN A 49 -1.49 -8.25 -8.98
N SER A 50 -1.42 -9.34 -8.24
CA SER A 50 -0.18 -9.99 -7.76
C SER A 50 -0.06 -11.41 -8.30
N GLU A 51 1.01 -12.11 -7.94
CA GLU A 51 1.16 -13.56 -8.21
C GLU A 51 0.09 -14.41 -7.50
N PHE A 52 -0.53 -13.90 -6.43
CA PHE A 52 -1.57 -14.58 -5.66
C PHE A 52 -3.00 -14.21 -6.08
N GLY A 53 -3.16 -13.38 -7.11
CA GLY A 53 -4.46 -12.85 -7.54
C GLY A 53 -4.62 -11.36 -7.27
N ASN A 54 -5.85 -10.88 -7.44
CA ASN A 54 -6.18 -9.49 -7.16
C ASN A 54 -6.29 -9.25 -5.66
N LEU A 55 -5.51 -8.31 -5.12
CA LEU A 55 -5.45 -8.01 -3.69
C LEU A 55 -6.36 -6.85 -3.27
N GLY A 56 -7.08 -6.23 -4.21
CA GLY A 56 -7.93 -5.07 -3.96
C GLY A 56 -9.43 -5.40 -3.93
N VAL A 57 -10.16 -4.73 -3.04
CA VAL A 57 -11.63 -4.71 -3.09
C VAL A 57 -12.07 -3.77 -4.21
N THR A 58 -13.05 -4.20 -5.00
CA THR A 58 -13.48 -3.49 -6.21
C THR A 58 -14.90 -2.98 -6.12
N PHE A 59 -15.05 -1.69 -6.40
CA PHE A 59 -16.29 -1.03 -6.78
C PHE A 59 -16.10 -0.45 -8.19
N GLY A 60 -17.11 -0.56 -9.05
CA GLY A 60 -17.13 -0.02 -10.40
C GLY A 60 -17.28 1.51 -10.44
N GLY A 61 -17.62 2.13 -9.31
CA GLY A 61 -17.71 3.58 -9.15
C GLY A 61 -18.40 3.95 -7.84
N ALA A 62 -18.50 5.25 -7.57
CA ALA A 62 -19.13 5.79 -6.35
C ALA A 62 -20.60 5.37 -6.17
N SER A 63 -21.34 5.19 -7.27
CA SER A 63 -22.73 4.72 -7.23
C SER A 63 -22.84 3.28 -6.72
N GLN A 64 -21.95 2.38 -7.15
CA GLN A 64 -21.93 1.00 -6.64
C GLN A 64 -21.52 0.97 -5.16
N PHE A 65 -20.59 1.83 -4.74
CA PHE A 65 -20.25 1.98 -3.33
C PHE A 65 -21.44 2.47 -2.50
N THR A 66 -22.19 3.46 -3.00
CA THR A 66 -23.40 3.95 -2.32
C THR A 66 -24.46 2.85 -2.20
N GLN A 67 -24.70 2.11 -3.29
CA GLN A 67 -25.61 0.96 -3.28
C GLN A 67 -25.18 -0.11 -2.27
N PHE A 68 -23.87 -0.35 -2.15
CA PHE A 68 -23.31 -1.25 -1.15
C PHE A 68 -23.65 -0.81 0.28
N LEU A 69 -23.50 0.49 0.60
CA LEU A 69 -23.88 1.02 1.91
C LEU A 69 -25.39 0.93 2.19
N GLU A 70 -26.22 1.25 1.20
CA GLU A 70 -27.69 1.21 1.32
C GLU A 70 -28.23 -0.21 1.56
N GLN A 71 -27.53 -1.22 1.03
CA GLN A 71 -27.88 -2.63 1.22
C GLN A 71 -27.33 -3.22 2.53
N GLY A 72 -26.58 -2.43 3.33
CA GLY A 72 -25.97 -2.90 4.58
C GLY A 72 -24.75 -3.81 4.38
N GLY A 73 -24.08 -3.66 3.24
CA GLY A 73 -22.80 -4.33 2.94
C GLY A 73 -22.87 -5.82 2.58
N PHE A 74 -24.02 -6.46 2.76
CA PHE A 74 -24.27 -7.85 2.41
C PHE A 74 -25.44 -7.94 1.44
N TYR A 75 -25.33 -8.81 0.44
CA TYR A 75 -26.46 -9.07 -0.41
C TYR A 75 -27.57 -9.76 0.39
N ASP A 76 -28.81 -9.30 0.23
CA ASP A 76 -29.98 -9.97 0.79
C ASP A 76 -30.09 -11.39 0.21
N GLU A 77 -29.79 -12.38 1.04
CA GLU A 77 -29.76 -13.80 0.65
C GLU A 77 -31.16 -14.38 0.42
N ASP A 78 -32.17 -13.73 1.00
CA ASP A 78 -33.53 -14.25 1.14
C ASP A 78 -34.51 -13.57 0.17
N ASN A 79 -34.22 -12.33 -0.25
CA ASN A 79 -35.00 -11.62 -1.27
C ASN A 79 -34.53 -11.98 -2.70
N VAL A 80 -34.90 -13.19 -3.11
CA VAL A 80 -34.69 -13.73 -4.46
C VAL A 80 -35.99 -14.30 -5.04
N PRO A 81 -36.18 -14.31 -6.38
CA PRO A 81 -37.31 -14.97 -7.01
C PRO A 81 -37.39 -16.46 -6.62
N GLN A 82 -38.60 -17.00 -6.41
CA GLN A 82 -38.78 -18.41 -6.05
C GLN A 82 -38.69 -19.32 -7.29
N ASN A 83 -37.50 -19.41 -7.89
CA ASN A 83 -37.17 -20.23 -9.05
C ASN A 83 -35.66 -20.57 -9.11
N ASP A 84 -35.25 -21.42 -10.04
CA ASP A 84 -33.84 -21.87 -10.20
C ASP A 84 -32.83 -20.71 -10.34
N PHE A 85 -33.26 -19.57 -10.90
CA PHE A 85 -32.45 -18.36 -10.98
C PHE A 85 -32.25 -17.73 -9.60
N GLY A 86 -33.30 -17.66 -8.78
CA GLY A 86 -33.19 -17.16 -7.41
C GLY A 86 -32.34 -18.05 -6.51
N ASP A 87 -32.40 -19.36 -6.68
CA ASP A 87 -31.52 -20.29 -5.95
C ASP A 87 -30.04 -20.08 -6.32
N SER A 88 -29.76 -19.93 -7.62
CA SER A 88 -28.41 -19.63 -8.12
C SER A 88 -27.92 -18.25 -7.65
N LEU A 89 -28.81 -17.26 -7.61
CA LEU A 89 -28.52 -15.92 -7.12
C LEU A 89 -28.27 -15.91 -5.61
N SER A 90 -29.07 -16.62 -4.82
CA SER A 90 -28.89 -16.77 -3.37
C SER A 90 -27.57 -17.48 -3.07
N PHE A 91 -27.23 -18.54 -3.81
CA PHE A 91 -25.93 -19.20 -3.68
C PHE A 91 -24.76 -18.26 -4.01
N ALA A 92 -24.83 -17.51 -5.11
CA ALA A 92 -23.81 -16.53 -5.47
C ALA A 92 -23.68 -15.42 -4.41
N ARG A 93 -24.80 -14.94 -3.85
CA ARG A 93 -24.86 -13.96 -2.75
C ARG A 93 -24.27 -14.51 -1.45
N LYS A 94 -24.53 -15.78 -1.10
CA LYS A 94 -23.95 -16.47 0.06
C LYS A 94 -22.43 -16.66 -0.07
N ILE A 95 -21.96 -17.06 -1.25
CA ILE A 95 -20.53 -17.15 -1.55
C ILE A 95 -19.88 -15.77 -1.50
N ALA A 96 -20.55 -14.74 -2.03
CA ALA A 96 -20.12 -13.36 -1.91
C ALA A 96 -20.04 -12.94 -0.43
N ASN A 97 -21.14 -12.95 0.32
CA ASN A 97 -21.21 -12.54 1.73
C ASN A 97 -20.18 -13.27 2.63
N SER A 98 -19.97 -14.57 2.42
CA SER A 98 -18.98 -15.36 3.19
C SER A 98 -17.52 -15.08 2.82
N SER A 99 -17.25 -14.42 1.68
CA SER A 99 -15.90 -14.11 1.21
C SER A 99 -15.37 -12.76 1.69
N PHE A 100 -16.16 -11.95 2.41
CA PHE A 100 -15.90 -10.52 2.55
C PHE A 100 -15.67 -10.01 3.99
N LYS A 101 -14.58 -10.46 4.64
CA LYS A 101 -14.04 -9.80 5.85
C LYS A 101 -13.82 -8.30 5.65
N TYR A 102 -13.35 -7.91 4.45
CA TYR A 102 -13.04 -6.51 4.17
C TYR A 102 -14.25 -5.62 3.95
N LEU A 103 -15.39 -6.14 3.48
CA LEU A 103 -16.58 -5.31 3.29
C LEU A 103 -17.13 -4.80 4.62
N GLU A 104 -17.10 -5.62 5.67
CA GLU A 104 -17.45 -5.17 7.02
C GLU A 104 -16.55 -4.00 7.47
N SER A 105 -15.23 -4.11 7.29
CA SER A 105 -14.30 -3.03 7.64
C SER A 105 -14.55 -1.74 6.84
N ILE A 106 -14.91 -1.86 5.55
CA ILE A 106 -15.28 -0.73 4.68
C ILE A 106 -16.60 -0.10 5.14
N GLN A 107 -17.61 -0.91 5.43
CA GLN A 107 -18.90 -0.46 5.93
C GLN A 107 -18.72 0.29 7.27
N ASN A 108 -18.00 -0.30 8.22
CA ASN A 108 -17.72 0.32 9.52
C ASN A 108 -17.02 1.67 9.37
N ALA A 109 -15.99 1.76 8.51
CA ALA A 109 -15.34 3.04 8.23
C ALA A 109 -16.32 4.05 7.62
N ALA A 110 -17.13 3.63 6.64
CA ALA A 110 -18.12 4.50 6.04
C ALA A 110 -19.19 4.98 7.05
N ASP A 111 -19.59 4.16 8.01
CA ASP A 111 -20.59 4.52 9.03
C ASP A 111 -20.01 5.43 10.11
N ASN A 112 -18.71 5.33 10.39
CA ASN A 112 -18.02 6.16 11.38
C ASN A 112 -17.79 7.61 10.93
N ALA A 113 -17.99 7.93 9.64
CA ALA A 113 -17.68 9.24 9.10
C ALA A 113 -18.58 9.68 7.94
N THR A 114 -18.72 10.99 7.78
CA THR A 114 -19.34 11.62 6.60
C THR A 114 -18.37 12.61 5.97
N ASN A 115 -18.61 13.01 4.72
CA ASN A 115 -17.88 14.12 4.11
C ASN A 115 -18.25 15.45 4.78
N LEU A 116 -17.27 16.34 4.98
CA LEU A 116 -17.45 17.70 5.52
C LEU A 116 -17.33 18.75 4.40
N GLY A 117 -16.51 18.46 3.39
CA GLY A 117 -16.35 19.25 2.18
C GLY A 117 -17.48 19.08 1.15
N GLN A 118 -17.59 20.05 0.25
CA GLN A 118 -18.47 19.97 -0.92
C GLN A 118 -17.70 19.43 -2.12
N TYR A 119 -18.32 18.54 -2.87
CA TYR A 119 -17.72 17.90 -4.04
C TYR A 119 -18.43 18.33 -5.33
N PRO A 120 -17.69 18.59 -6.41
CA PRO A 120 -18.27 18.77 -7.73
C PRO A 120 -19.15 17.59 -8.16
N ASN A 121 -20.11 17.85 -9.05
CA ASN A 121 -20.93 16.81 -9.66
C ASN A 121 -20.19 16.14 -10.82
N SER A 122 -19.08 15.46 -10.53
CA SER A 122 -18.30 14.69 -11.49
C SER A 122 -17.97 13.30 -10.93
N SER A 123 -17.74 12.32 -11.82
CA SER A 123 -17.47 10.95 -11.39
C SER A 123 -16.17 10.82 -10.58
N LEU A 124 -15.16 11.64 -10.90
CA LEU A 124 -13.91 11.68 -10.14
C LEU A 124 -14.14 12.25 -8.74
N ALA A 125 -14.81 13.40 -8.63
CA ALA A 125 -15.15 14.00 -7.34
C ALA A 125 -15.95 13.06 -6.45
N GLN A 126 -16.96 12.37 -7.01
CA GLN A 126 -17.75 11.40 -6.25
C GLN A 126 -16.94 10.17 -5.82
N SER A 127 -15.95 9.75 -6.60
CA SER A 127 -15.08 8.64 -6.19
C SER A 127 -14.10 9.07 -5.10
N LEU A 128 -13.57 10.30 -5.19
CA LEU A 128 -12.70 10.87 -4.16
C LEU A 128 -13.46 11.18 -2.87
N SER A 129 -14.74 11.55 -2.92
CA SER A 129 -15.54 11.74 -1.70
C SER A 129 -15.70 10.44 -0.92
N VAL A 130 -15.86 9.30 -1.62
CA VAL A 130 -15.84 7.97 -0.98
C VAL A 130 -14.49 7.70 -0.32
N VAL A 131 -13.37 7.96 -1.01
CA VAL A 131 -12.03 7.78 -0.42
C VAL A 131 -11.86 8.64 0.84
N ALA A 132 -12.24 9.93 0.79
CA ALA A 132 -12.14 10.83 1.94
C ALA A 132 -12.98 10.33 3.12
N ARG A 133 -14.20 9.85 2.85
CA ARG A 133 -15.09 9.27 3.86
C ARG A 133 -14.46 8.04 4.51
N LEU A 134 -13.85 7.15 3.72
CA LEU A 134 -13.19 5.95 4.24
C LEU A 134 -11.95 6.27 5.07
N ILE A 135 -11.11 7.21 4.63
CA ILE A 135 -9.94 7.68 5.39
C ILE A 135 -10.37 8.28 6.73
N ARG A 136 -11.35 9.19 6.71
CA ARG A 136 -11.92 9.81 7.92
C ARG A 136 -12.54 8.79 8.86
N GLY A 137 -13.19 7.78 8.29
CA GLY A 137 -13.80 6.66 8.98
C GLY A 137 -12.84 5.71 9.67
N GLY A 138 -11.52 5.88 9.45
CA GLY A 138 -10.49 5.04 10.03
C GLY A 138 -10.17 3.78 9.21
N LEU A 139 -10.55 3.71 7.93
CA LEU A 139 -10.11 2.62 7.06
C LEU A 139 -8.60 2.70 6.86
N ASN A 140 -7.84 1.77 7.43
CA ASN A 140 -6.37 1.79 7.37
C ASN A 140 -5.79 1.14 6.10
N THR A 141 -6.55 1.18 5.00
CA THR A 141 -6.10 0.73 3.67
C THR A 141 -5.04 1.68 3.14
N LYS A 142 -3.93 1.13 2.61
CA LYS A 142 -2.77 1.91 2.15
C LYS A 142 -2.94 2.48 0.73
N LEU A 143 -3.69 1.81 -0.14
CA LEU A 143 -3.82 2.19 -1.55
C LEU A 143 -5.27 2.31 -1.99
N PHE A 144 -5.59 3.45 -2.60
CA PHE A 144 -6.86 3.72 -3.25
C PHE A 144 -6.63 4.00 -4.74
N LEU A 145 -7.43 3.38 -5.60
CA LEU A 145 -7.46 3.67 -7.03
C LEU A 145 -8.82 4.24 -7.42
N VAL A 146 -8.82 5.46 -7.95
CA VAL A 146 -9.97 6.07 -8.62
C VAL A 146 -9.65 6.31 -10.09
N SER A 147 -10.67 6.39 -10.95
CA SER A 147 -10.46 6.58 -12.38
C SER A 147 -11.21 7.79 -12.93
N LYS A 148 -10.57 8.49 -13.86
CA LYS A 148 -11.21 9.51 -14.70
C LYS A 148 -11.05 9.15 -16.17
N GLY A 149 -12.18 8.94 -16.84
CA GLY A 149 -12.24 8.74 -18.29
C GLY A 149 -12.39 10.05 -19.06
N GLY A 150 -12.63 9.92 -20.36
CA GLY A 150 -12.89 11.03 -21.27
C GLY A 150 -11.63 11.60 -21.93
N PHE A 151 -10.43 11.17 -21.53
CA PHE A 151 -9.18 11.63 -22.10
C PHE A 151 -8.85 11.03 -23.47
N ASP A 152 -9.58 10.03 -23.97
CA ASP A 152 -9.38 9.44 -25.30
C ASP A 152 -10.10 10.23 -26.41
N THR A 153 -9.69 11.49 -26.57
CA THR A 153 -10.19 12.39 -27.62
C THR A 153 -9.22 12.45 -28.80
N HIS A 154 -9.72 12.50 -30.04
CA HIS A 154 -8.90 12.65 -31.26
C HIS A 154 -9.31 13.86 -32.11
N ASN A 155 -10.21 14.69 -31.60
CA ASN A 155 -10.66 15.95 -32.20
C ASN A 155 -11.23 16.84 -31.09
N ASN A 156 -11.53 18.12 -31.40
CA ASN A 156 -12.19 19.05 -30.48
C ASN A 156 -11.49 19.18 -29.10
N GLN A 157 -10.19 18.92 -29.04
CA GLN A 157 -9.39 19.04 -27.81
C GLN A 157 -9.32 20.50 -27.35
N GLY A 158 -9.22 21.42 -28.33
CA GLY A 158 -9.37 22.86 -28.17
C GLY A 158 -8.29 23.53 -27.33
N GLY A 159 -8.41 24.86 -27.18
CA GLY A 159 -7.57 25.67 -26.31
C GLY A 159 -8.06 25.67 -24.85
N PRO A 160 -7.89 26.76 -24.09
CA PRO A 160 -8.21 26.85 -22.65
C PRO A 160 -9.66 26.50 -22.25
N GLU A 161 -10.61 26.53 -23.19
CA GLU A 161 -12.04 26.19 -22.96
C GLU A 161 -12.45 24.88 -23.66
N GLY A 162 -11.49 24.16 -24.24
CA GLY A 162 -11.71 22.94 -25.01
C GLY A 162 -11.97 21.70 -24.15
N GLY A 163 -12.35 20.59 -24.80
CA GLY A 163 -12.68 19.34 -24.11
C GLY A 163 -11.53 18.84 -23.22
N HIS A 164 -10.27 18.96 -23.67
CA HIS A 164 -9.13 18.53 -22.87
C HIS A 164 -8.92 19.42 -21.63
N ALA A 165 -9.03 20.75 -21.78
CA ALA A 165 -8.92 21.69 -20.68
C ALA A 165 -10.02 21.46 -19.63
N ASN A 166 -11.26 21.18 -20.05
CA ASN A 166 -12.36 20.84 -19.15
C ASN A 166 -12.12 19.54 -18.36
N LEU A 167 -11.46 18.55 -18.97
CA LEU A 167 -11.06 17.33 -18.27
C LEU A 167 -9.97 17.61 -17.23
N LEU A 168 -8.99 18.46 -17.54
CA LEU A 168 -7.98 18.87 -16.57
C LEU A 168 -8.58 19.71 -15.44
N ALA A 169 -9.54 20.59 -15.74
CA ALA A 169 -10.28 21.35 -14.75
C ALA A 169 -11.03 20.43 -13.77
N ASP A 170 -11.66 19.37 -14.26
CA ASP A 170 -12.30 18.37 -13.38
C ASP A 170 -11.30 17.64 -12.48
N ILE A 171 -10.06 17.36 -12.94
CA ILE A 171 -9.00 16.85 -12.04
C ILE A 171 -8.70 17.87 -10.95
N ALA A 172 -8.45 19.12 -11.34
CA ALA A 172 -8.11 20.19 -10.40
C ALA A 172 -9.20 20.41 -9.35
N ASP A 173 -10.46 20.56 -9.77
CA ASP A 173 -11.59 20.80 -8.89
C ASP A 173 -11.87 19.60 -7.98
N SER A 174 -11.77 18.37 -8.50
CA SER A 174 -12.01 17.15 -7.73
C SER A 174 -10.93 16.91 -6.68
N VAL A 175 -9.65 17.09 -7.03
CA VAL A 175 -8.52 16.92 -6.10
C VAL A 175 -8.53 18.04 -5.06
N ASN A 176 -8.82 19.27 -5.45
CA ASN A 176 -8.95 20.39 -4.50
C ASN A 176 -10.07 20.13 -3.48
N ALA A 177 -11.24 19.67 -3.93
CA ALA A 177 -12.34 19.29 -3.03
C ALA A 177 -11.95 18.14 -2.08
N PHE A 178 -11.19 17.15 -2.57
CA PHE A 178 -10.69 16.04 -1.76
C PHE A 178 -9.77 16.49 -0.62
N TYR A 179 -8.75 17.29 -0.93
CA TYR A 179 -7.81 17.78 0.08
C TYR A 179 -8.48 18.78 1.04
N ALA A 180 -9.38 19.64 0.55
CA ALA A 180 -10.15 20.54 1.42
C ALA A 180 -11.07 19.78 2.40
N ASP A 181 -11.65 18.65 1.97
CA ASP A 181 -12.42 17.79 2.87
C ASP A 181 -11.49 17.18 3.94
N LEU A 182 -10.37 16.58 3.56
CA LEU A 182 -9.43 15.98 4.52
C LEU A 182 -8.82 16.99 5.51
N GLU A 183 -8.50 18.20 5.05
CA GLU A 183 -7.95 19.29 5.87
C GLU A 183 -8.90 19.67 7.01
N SER A 184 -10.22 19.50 6.81
CA SER A 184 -11.24 19.81 7.83
C SER A 184 -11.00 19.06 9.16
N ASP A 185 -10.34 17.89 9.12
CA ASP A 185 -9.94 17.10 10.28
C ASP A 185 -8.41 16.91 10.39
N ARG A 186 -7.62 17.68 9.64
CA ARG A 186 -6.14 17.55 9.56
C ARG A 186 -5.69 16.16 9.12
N LEU A 187 -6.41 15.58 8.17
CA LEU A 187 -6.11 14.29 7.56
C LEU A 187 -5.41 14.45 6.20
N ASP A 188 -5.24 15.68 5.71
CA ASP A 188 -4.63 16.02 4.42
C ASP A 188 -3.16 15.53 4.33
N ASN A 189 -2.43 15.57 5.45
CA ASN A 189 -1.08 15.04 5.55
C ASN A 189 -1.01 13.49 5.57
N ARG A 190 -2.15 12.79 5.61
CA ARG A 190 -2.23 11.33 5.54
C ARG A 190 -2.49 10.80 4.14
N ALA A 191 -2.63 11.67 3.14
CA ALA A 191 -2.95 11.29 1.77
C ALA A 191 -1.96 11.89 0.76
N LEU A 192 -1.31 11.02 -0.01
CA LEU A 192 -0.53 11.38 -1.20
C LEU A 192 -1.29 10.91 -2.44
N THR A 193 -1.58 11.82 -3.38
CA THR A 193 -2.32 11.50 -4.61
C THR A 193 -1.40 11.67 -5.81
N MET A 194 -1.34 10.67 -6.69
CA MET A 194 -0.60 10.73 -7.95
C MET A 194 -1.53 10.39 -9.12
N THR A 195 -1.42 11.13 -10.22
CA THR A 195 -2.06 10.78 -11.49
C THR A 195 -1.16 9.89 -12.33
N PHE A 196 -1.72 8.96 -13.09
CA PHE A 196 -1.02 8.32 -14.20
C PHE A 196 -1.99 8.06 -15.35
N SER A 197 -1.45 7.87 -16.56
CA SER A 197 -2.22 7.62 -17.78
C SER A 197 -1.59 6.47 -18.56
N GLU A 198 -2.40 5.79 -19.38
CA GLU A 198 -1.93 4.74 -20.29
C GLU A 198 -1.38 5.28 -21.62
N PHE A 199 -1.54 6.58 -21.85
CA PHE A 199 -0.93 7.29 -22.97
C PHE A 199 -0.71 8.76 -22.62
N GLY A 200 0.29 9.35 -23.26
CA GLY A 200 0.44 10.78 -23.43
C GLY A 200 -0.16 11.25 -24.74
N ARG A 201 0.33 12.37 -25.27
CA ARG A 201 -0.15 12.93 -26.55
C ARG A 201 1.01 13.16 -27.51
N THR A 202 0.74 12.88 -28.78
CA THR A 202 1.61 13.25 -29.89
C THR A 202 1.73 14.77 -30.00
N LEU A 203 2.86 15.25 -30.51
CA LEU A 203 3.09 16.68 -30.72
C LEU A 203 2.30 17.23 -31.90
N ASP A 204 2.30 16.50 -33.01
CA ASP A 204 1.68 16.92 -34.25
C ASP A 204 0.17 16.62 -34.28
N GLU A 205 -0.56 17.48 -34.97
CA GLU A 205 -1.98 17.29 -35.22
C GLU A 205 -2.20 16.16 -36.25
N ASN A 206 -3.16 15.28 -35.98
CA ASN A 206 -3.64 14.25 -36.89
C ASN A 206 -4.64 14.81 -37.91
N SER A 207 -5.10 13.98 -38.85
CA SER A 207 -6.03 14.40 -39.91
C SER A 207 -7.44 14.81 -39.43
N SER A 208 -7.73 14.71 -38.13
CA SER A 208 -9.01 15.05 -37.51
C SER A 208 -8.97 16.36 -36.71
N ASN A 209 -7.91 17.17 -36.88
CA ASN A 209 -7.65 18.37 -36.09
C ASN A 209 -7.56 18.12 -34.57
N GLY A 210 -6.90 17.04 -34.18
CA GLY A 210 -6.60 16.67 -32.79
C GLY A 210 -5.29 15.89 -32.70
N THR A 211 -4.96 15.35 -31.53
CA THR A 211 -3.73 14.57 -31.31
C THR A 211 -4.02 13.10 -31.09
N ASP A 212 -3.08 12.24 -31.48
CA ASP A 212 -3.09 10.81 -31.18
C ASP A 212 -2.39 10.48 -29.85
N HIS A 213 -2.40 9.19 -29.48
CA HIS A 213 -1.76 8.69 -28.26
C HIS A 213 -0.24 8.76 -28.41
N GLY A 214 0.42 9.41 -27.46
CA GLY A 214 1.88 9.50 -27.39
C GLY A 214 2.46 8.71 -26.22
N SER A 215 3.78 8.61 -26.19
CA SER A 215 4.54 7.87 -25.16
C SER A 215 4.88 8.66 -23.90
N SER A 216 4.73 9.99 -23.91
CA SER A 216 5.16 10.88 -22.82
C SER A 216 4.02 11.75 -22.29
N ALA A 217 3.88 11.84 -20.97
CA ALA A 217 2.86 12.66 -20.29
C ALA A 217 3.39 13.25 -18.97
N PRO A 218 2.92 14.43 -18.54
CA PRO A 218 3.19 14.92 -17.20
C PRO A 218 2.46 14.06 -16.16
N VAL A 219 3.12 13.84 -15.02
CA VAL A 219 2.52 13.22 -13.82
C VAL A 219 2.35 14.31 -12.77
N MET A 220 1.13 14.46 -12.26
CA MET A 220 0.82 15.37 -11.17
C MET A 220 0.78 14.61 -9.85
N VAL A 221 1.41 15.17 -8.82
CA VAL A 221 1.40 14.64 -7.45
C VAL A 221 0.90 15.74 -6.51
N PHE A 222 0.02 15.37 -5.58
CA PHE A 222 -0.66 16.26 -4.64
C PHE A 222 -0.55 15.70 -3.22
N GLY A 223 -0.62 16.58 -2.22
CA GLY A 223 -0.53 16.23 -0.80
C GLY A 223 0.74 16.77 -0.15
N PRO A 224 1.32 16.06 0.84
CA PRO A 224 2.54 16.49 1.51
C PRO A 224 3.77 16.30 0.62
N VAL A 225 3.97 17.24 -0.29
CA VAL A 225 5.06 17.25 -1.26
C VAL A 225 5.85 18.55 -1.22
N ASN A 226 7.14 18.46 -1.52
CA ASN A 226 7.97 19.60 -1.87
C ASN A 226 7.53 20.11 -3.24
N GLY A 227 6.58 21.04 -3.29
CA GLY A 227 6.00 21.52 -4.56
C GLY A 227 7.03 22.04 -5.56
N GLY A 228 6.86 21.69 -6.84
CA GLY A 228 7.79 22.09 -7.91
C GLY A 228 7.63 21.27 -9.18
N LEU A 229 8.48 21.56 -10.17
CA LEU A 229 8.65 20.74 -11.37
C LEU A 229 9.85 19.83 -11.19
N TYR A 230 9.62 18.53 -11.32
CA TYR A 230 10.65 17.50 -11.19
C TYR A 230 10.90 16.84 -12.55
N GLY A 231 12.17 16.51 -12.80
CA GLY A 231 12.63 16.05 -14.11
C GLY A 231 13.03 17.19 -15.04
N ASN A 232 13.44 16.84 -16.26
CA ASN A 232 13.81 17.81 -17.29
C ASN A 232 12.68 17.99 -18.30
N HIS A 233 12.59 19.15 -18.94
CA HIS A 233 11.68 19.30 -20.09
C HIS A 233 12.18 18.44 -21.26
N SER A 234 11.29 17.69 -21.90
CA SER A 234 11.62 16.98 -23.14
C SER A 234 11.96 17.98 -24.25
N ASP A 235 12.95 17.64 -25.07
CA ASP A 235 13.28 18.39 -26.28
C ASP A 235 12.21 18.12 -27.34
N LEU A 236 11.42 19.14 -27.67
CA LEU A 236 10.33 19.04 -28.65
C LEU A 236 10.82 19.10 -30.11
N THR A 237 12.14 19.21 -30.32
CA THR A 237 12.76 19.24 -31.65
C THR A 237 13.47 17.93 -32.01
N SER A 238 13.75 17.08 -31.02
CA SER A 238 14.40 15.78 -31.19
C SER A 238 13.43 14.66 -30.81
N LEU A 239 12.67 14.21 -31.80
CA LEU A 239 11.62 13.20 -31.64
C LEU A 239 12.14 11.80 -31.93
N ASP A 240 11.48 10.80 -31.36
CA ASP A 240 11.74 9.40 -31.70
C ASP A 240 11.20 9.03 -33.09
N ASN A 241 11.38 7.76 -33.49
CA ASN A 241 10.93 7.27 -34.80
C ASN A 241 9.39 7.29 -34.97
N SER A 242 8.65 7.44 -33.88
CA SER A 242 7.18 7.54 -33.88
C SER A 242 6.71 9.00 -33.93
N GLY A 243 7.62 9.97 -33.85
CA GLY A 243 7.30 11.39 -33.78
C GLY A 243 6.93 11.86 -32.37
N ASP A 244 7.28 11.10 -31.33
CA ASP A 244 7.03 11.48 -29.94
C ASP A 244 8.25 12.15 -29.30
N PRO A 245 8.05 13.07 -28.33
CA PRO A 245 9.14 13.56 -27.51
C PRO A 245 9.79 12.41 -26.74
N VAL A 246 11.11 12.31 -26.83
CA VAL A 246 11.89 11.40 -26.00
C VAL A 246 11.70 11.81 -24.53
N PHE A 247 11.28 10.86 -23.69
CA PHE A 247 11.11 11.12 -22.27
C PHE A 247 12.48 11.47 -21.64
N SER A 248 12.50 12.48 -20.79
CA SER A 248 13.70 12.92 -20.09
C SER A 248 13.84 12.26 -18.71
N THR A 249 12.73 11.76 -18.18
CA THR A 249 12.57 11.25 -16.82
C THR A 249 11.71 10.01 -16.92
N ASP A 250 12.24 8.87 -16.47
CA ASP A 250 11.49 7.63 -16.43
C ASP A 250 10.39 7.73 -15.37
N TYR A 251 9.14 7.41 -15.71
CA TYR A 251 8.00 7.50 -14.80
C TYR A 251 8.18 6.63 -13.54
N ARG A 252 8.99 5.57 -13.61
CA ARG A 252 9.33 4.72 -12.45
C ARG A 252 10.13 5.46 -11.40
N SER A 253 10.78 6.58 -11.74
CA SER A 253 11.39 7.51 -10.77
C SER A 253 10.34 8.13 -9.85
N VAL A 254 9.13 8.39 -10.36
CA VAL A 254 8.01 8.86 -9.54
C VAL A 254 7.55 7.76 -8.58
N TYR A 255 7.44 6.53 -9.07
CA TYR A 255 7.03 5.39 -8.23
C TYR A 255 8.07 5.08 -7.16
N THR A 256 9.35 5.14 -7.52
CA THR A 256 10.50 5.01 -6.59
C THR A 256 10.39 6.01 -5.46
N SER A 257 10.21 7.29 -5.79
CA SER A 257 10.11 8.36 -4.79
C SER A 257 8.94 8.12 -3.81
N ILE A 258 7.81 7.58 -4.29
CA ILE A 258 6.67 7.24 -3.43
C ILE A 258 6.95 5.99 -2.59
N LEU A 259 7.48 4.93 -3.18
CA LEU A 259 7.79 3.69 -2.47
C LEU A 259 8.83 3.91 -1.37
N ASP A 260 9.90 4.64 -1.67
CA ASP A 260 10.98 4.92 -0.74
C ASP A 260 10.53 5.90 0.35
N ASP A 261 10.05 7.10 -0.03
CA ASP A 261 9.88 8.19 0.92
C ASP A 261 8.51 8.18 1.60
N TRP A 262 7.44 7.74 0.90
CA TRP A 262 6.09 7.69 1.47
C TRP A 262 5.79 6.36 2.15
N PHE A 263 6.19 5.24 1.53
CA PHE A 263 5.98 3.91 2.09
C PHE A 263 7.16 3.36 2.89
N GLY A 264 8.34 3.99 2.81
CA GLY A 264 9.49 3.63 3.64
C GLY A 264 10.21 2.35 3.18
N LEU A 265 10.04 1.92 1.92
CA LEU A 265 10.76 0.78 1.38
C LEU A 265 12.25 1.08 1.29
N GLY A 266 13.09 0.06 1.52
CA GLY A 266 14.50 0.14 1.19
C GLY A 266 14.75 -0.04 -0.31
N ASP A 267 15.85 0.51 -0.81
CA ASP A 267 16.20 0.50 -2.25
C ASP A 267 16.03 -0.89 -2.91
N ASN A 268 16.48 -1.96 -2.26
CA ASN A 268 16.37 -3.33 -2.80
C ASN A 268 14.91 -3.83 -2.91
N GLU A 269 14.06 -3.43 -1.97
CA GLU A 269 12.64 -3.79 -1.96
C GLU A 269 11.93 -3.01 -3.08
N THR A 270 12.20 -1.71 -3.19
CA THR A 270 11.71 -0.86 -4.27
C THR A 270 12.13 -1.39 -5.64
N ASP A 271 13.42 -1.67 -5.84
CA ASP A 271 13.97 -2.23 -7.09
C ASP A 271 13.25 -3.53 -7.50
N SER A 272 12.89 -4.37 -6.52
CA SER A 272 12.14 -5.62 -6.74
C SER A 272 10.68 -5.34 -7.14
N VAL A 273 10.06 -4.31 -6.57
CA VAL A 273 8.69 -3.91 -6.89
C VAL A 273 8.59 -3.30 -8.30
N ILE A 274 9.55 -2.50 -8.77
CA ILE A 274 9.45 -1.78 -10.06
C ILE A 274 10.41 -2.28 -11.15
N ASP A 275 11.01 -3.46 -10.95
CA ASP A 275 11.89 -4.14 -11.92
C ASP A 275 13.06 -3.25 -12.38
N GLY A 276 13.82 -2.74 -11.42
CA GLY A 276 15.03 -1.96 -11.65
C GLY A 276 15.19 -0.78 -10.71
N SER A 277 16.36 -0.17 -10.78
CA SER A 277 16.72 1.00 -9.98
C SER A 277 16.51 2.30 -10.74
N PHE A 278 15.79 3.23 -10.13
CA PHE A 278 15.47 4.52 -10.72
C PHE A 278 15.78 5.65 -9.74
N GLN A 279 15.83 6.87 -10.26
CA GLN A 279 16.15 8.03 -9.46
C GLN A 279 15.01 8.33 -8.48
N ASN A 280 15.33 8.48 -7.19
CA ASN A 280 14.46 9.19 -6.26
C ASN A 280 14.51 10.70 -6.55
N LEU A 281 13.36 11.31 -6.80
CA LEU A 281 13.20 12.70 -7.21
C LEU A 281 13.09 13.67 -6.02
N GLY A 282 12.89 13.18 -4.79
CA GLY A 282 12.88 13.97 -3.56
C GLY A 282 11.66 14.90 -3.40
N PHE A 283 10.56 14.61 -4.08
CA PHE A 283 9.36 15.44 -3.99
C PHE A 283 8.46 15.12 -2.80
N VAL A 284 8.63 13.97 -2.13
CA VAL A 284 7.82 13.63 -0.95
C VAL A 284 8.35 14.38 0.27
N ASP A 285 7.47 15.02 1.04
CA ASP A 285 7.86 15.70 2.27
C ASP A 285 8.04 14.66 3.39
N ALA A 286 9.31 14.37 3.72
CA ALA A 286 9.69 13.43 4.78
C ALA A 286 9.20 13.81 6.19
N THR A 287 8.68 15.02 6.39
CA THR A 287 8.07 15.42 7.68
C THR A 287 6.61 14.98 7.83
N ALA A 288 5.98 14.50 6.76
CA ALA A 288 4.60 14.03 6.75
C ALA A 288 4.44 12.51 6.90
N THR A 289 5.54 11.74 6.98
CA THR A 289 5.46 10.32 7.30
C THR A 289 4.96 10.16 8.75
N SER A 290 3.91 9.36 8.91
CA SER A 290 3.15 9.13 10.15
C SER A 290 4.01 8.96 11.42
N ASN A 291 3.54 9.56 12.52
CA ASN A 291 4.03 9.38 13.90
C ASN A 291 3.65 8.01 14.52
N GLU A 292 3.21 7.04 13.72
CA GLU A 292 3.17 5.66 14.20
C GLU A 292 4.62 5.21 14.42
N PRO A 293 4.98 4.71 15.62
CA PRO A 293 6.33 4.23 15.85
C PRO A 293 6.60 3.18 14.79
N SER A 294 7.55 3.45 13.91
CA SER A 294 8.03 2.49 12.92
C SER A 294 8.36 1.22 13.69
N GLN A 295 7.49 0.21 13.62
CA GLN A 295 7.93 -1.16 13.84
C GLN A 295 8.81 -1.45 12.63
N GLN A 296 10.08 -1.01 12.71
CA GLN A 296 11.10 -1.44 11.79
C GLN A 296 11.14 -2.96 11.94
N THR A 297 10.51 -3.64 10.99
CA THR A 297 10.54 -5.09 10.95
C THR A 297 12.02 -5.47 10.87
N PRO A 298 12.56 -6.21 11.86
CA PRO A 298 13.99 -6.42 11.96
C PRO A 298 14.51 -7.14 10.70
N LYS A 299 15.43 -6.54 9.93
CA LYS A 299 15.93 -7.12 8.66
C LYS A 299 16.60 -8.50 8.80
N SER A 300 16.90 -8.94 10.02
CA SER A 300 17.44 -10.27 10.34
C SER A 300 16.99 -10.73 11.72
N PHE A 301 17.02 -12.05 11.96
CA PHE A 301 16.82 -12.57 13.32
C PHE A 301 18.06 -12.31 14.18
N LYS A 302 17.88 -11.72 15.36
CA LYS A 302 19.00 -11.32 16.22
C LYS A 302 18.68 -11.59 17.69
N LEU A 303 19.63 -12.18 18.42
CA LEU A 303 19.57 -12.33 19.86
C LEU A 303 20.45 -11.27 20.53
N GLU A 304 19.84 -10.39 21.31
CA GLU A 304 20.56 -9.32 22.00
C GLU A 304 21.21 -9.82 23.29
N GLN A 305 22.17 -9.03 23.76
CA GLN A 305 22.75 -9.23 25.08
C GLN A 305 21.68 -8.94 26.15
N ASN A 306 21.50 -9.86 27.10
CA ASN A 306 20.55 -9.67 28.19
C ASN A 306 20.91 -8.42 29.01
N TYR A 307 19.91 -7.69 29.49
CA TYR A 307 20.11 -6.52 30.33
C TYR A 307 19.19 -6.56 31.58
N PRO A 308 19.72 -6.27 32.78
CA PRO A 308 21.14 -6.05 33.09
C PRO A 308 22.01 -7.31 32.89
N ASN A 309 23.33 -7.15 32.71
CA ASN A 309 24.30 -8.25 32.77
C ASN A 309 25.65 -7.72 33.29
N PRO A 310 26.14 -8.13 34.48
CA PRO A 310 25.55 -9.12 35.38
C PRO A 310 24.18 -8.72 35.95
N PHE A 311 23.37 -9.70 36.38
CA PHE A 311 22.01 -9.47 36.88
C PHE A 311 21.75 -10.13 38.25
N ASN A 312 20.71 -9.65 38.95
CA ASN A 312 20.25 -10.20 40.24
C ASN A 312 18.77 -9.88 40.54
N PRO A 313 17.89 -10.87 40.77
CA PRO A 313 17.92 -12.20 40.18
C PRO A 313 17.27 -12.24 38.79
N THR A 314 16.76 -11.09 38.30
CA THR A 314 16.03 -10.99 37.04
C THR A 314 16.81 -10.23 35.96
N THR A 315 16.61 -10.63 34.71
CA THR A 315 17.13 -9.94 33.52
C THR A 315 16.10 -9.98 32.41
N THR A 316 16.19 -9.07 31.45
CA THR A 316 15.44 -9.13 30.20
C THR A 316 16.31 -9.72 29.10
N ILE A 317 15.77 -10.66 28.34
CA ILE A 317 16.35 -11.19 27.11
C ILE A 317 15.54 -10.64 25.94
N SER A 318 16.20 -9.88 25.07
CA SER A 318 15.57 -9.30 23.89
C SER A 318 16.03 -9.99 22.62
N PHE A 319 15.13 -10.18 21.67
CA PHE A 319 15.44 -10.74 20.37
C PHE A 319 14.50 -10.20 19.30
N SER A 320 14.95 -10.26 18.06
CA SER A 320 14.25 -9.74 16.89
C SER A 320 14.02 -10.87 15.89
N LEU A 321 12.89 -10.86 15.20
CA LEU A 321 12.53 -11.81 14.15
C LEU A 321 12.21 -11.07 12.85
N ALA A 322 12.86 -11.46 11.76
CA ALA A 322 12.61 -10.90 10.43
C ALA A 322 11.34 -11.43 9.77
N LYS A 323 10.88 -12.61 10.17
CA LYS A 323 9.69 -13.28 9.64
C LYS A 323 9.10 -14.20 10.70
N THR A 324 7.81 -14.52 10.54
CA THR A 324 7.11 -15.48 11.39
C THR A 324 7.86 -16.81 11.43
N ALA A 325 8.15 -17.29 12.64
CA ALA A 325 8.94 -18.49 12.86
C ALA A 325 8.54 -19.21 14.14
N GLU A 326 8.76 -20.52 14.20
CA GLU A 326 8.78 -21.25 15.47
C GLU A 326 10.03 -20.82 16.24
N VAL A 327 9.85 -20.30 17.44
CA VAL A 327 10.93 -19.77 18.27
C VAL A 327 11.08 -20.61 19.52
N LYS A 328 12.31 -21.00 19.80
CA LYS A 328 12.67 -21.72 21.01
C LYS A 328 13.78 -20.97 21.75
N LEU A 329 13.44 -20.37 22.89
CA LEU A 329 14.39 -19.68 23.78
C LEU A 329 14.67 -20.56 25.01
N GLN A 330 15.93 -20.90 25.24
CA GLN A 330 16.34 -21.82 26.30
C GLN A 330 17.56 -21.32 27.05
N VAL A 331 17.68 -21.70 28.32
CA VAL A 331 18.82 -21.40 29.21
C VAL A 331 19.55 -22.69 29.55
N PHE A 332 20.88 -22.64 29.53
CA PHE A 332 21.79 -23.74 29.80
C PHE A 332 22.86 -23.35 30.82
N ASP A 333 23.41 -24.33 31.52
CA ASP A 333 24.64 -24.14 32.29
C ASP A 333 25.89 -24.15 31.40
N VAL A 334 27.06 -23.88 31.99
CA VAL A 334 28.36 -23.90 31.28
C VAL A 334 28.77 -25.28 30.76
N LYS A 335 28.12 -26.36 31.21
CA LYS A 335 28.34 -27.72 30.72
C LYS A 335 27.39 -28.09 29.58
N GLY A 336 26.51 -27.18 29.17
CA GLY A 336 25.53 -27.38 28.11
C GLY A 336 24.28 -28.13 28.56
N SER A 337 24.07 -28.31 29.86
CA SER A 337 22.85 -28.93 30.40
C SER A 337 21.71 -27.93 30.40
N LEU A 338 20.54 -28.35 29.89
CA LEU A 338 19.34 -27.52 29.80
C LEU A 338 18.81 -27.23 31.20
N ILE A 339 18.67 -25.94 31.53
CA ILE A 339 18.12 -25.47 32.81
C ILE A 339 16.64 -25.15 32.67
N LYS A 340 16.25 -24.42 31.61
CA LYS A 340 14.86 -23.99 31.40
C LYS A 340 14.59 -23.67 29.94
N THR A 341 13.41 -24.04 29.45
CA THR A 341 12.83 -23.47 28.23
C THR A 341 11.96 -22.28 28.62
N ILE A 342 12.31 -21.09 28.14
CA ILE A 342 11.60 -19.84 28.44
C ILE A 342 10.37 -19.71 27.54
N LEU A 343 10.52 -19.98 26.25
CA LEU A 343 9.42 -20.02 25.29
C LEU A 343 9.69 -21.06 24.19
N ASN A 344 8.63 -21.65 23.67
CA ASN A 344 8.63 -22.61 22.56
C ASN A 344 7.30 -22.51 21.82
N GLU A 345 7.17 -21.47 21.00
CA GLU A 345 5.91 -21.12 20.33
C GLU A 345 6.18 -20.40 19.01
N GLN A 346 5.17 -20.32 18.16
CA GLN A 346 5.23 -19.53 16.94
C GLN A 346 5.12 -18.03 17.29
N LYS A 347 6.03 -17.23 16.74
CA LYS A 347 6.03 -15.77 16.88
C LYS A 347 6.02 -15.13 15.51
N SER A 348 5.30 -14.02 15.37
CA SER A 348 5.30 -13.17 14.17
C SER A 348 6.64 -12.45 14.00
N ALA A 349 6.83 -11.73 12.89
CA ALA A 349 7.97 -10.82 12.79
C ALA A 349 7.87 -9.70 13.85
N GLY A 350 9.01 -9.17 14.30
CA GLY A 350 9.06 -8.07 15.27
C GLY A 350 10.09 -8.26 16.38
N ASP A 351 10.08 -7.32 17.32
CA ASP A 351 10.96 -7.31 18.49
C ASP A 351 10.25 -7.84 19.74
N TYR A 352 10.96 -8.68 20.48
CA TYR A 352 10.45 -9.34 21.67
C TYR A 352 11.39 -9.11 22.85
N SER A 353 10.80 -8.93 24.03
CA SER A 353 11.52 -8.85 25.30
C SER A 353 10.86 -9.78 26.30
N VAL A 354 11.66 -10.71 26.84
CA VAL A 354 11.17 -11.73 27.78
C VAL A 354 11.97 -11.64 29.06
N GLN A 355 11.26 -11.56 30.20
CA GLN A 355 11.90 -11.53 31.50
C GLN A 355 12.30 -12.95 31.92
N PHE A 356 13.53 -13.09 32.42
CA PHE A 356 14.06 -14.31 33.00
C PHE A 356 14.36 -14.11 34.48
N ASP A 357 13.72 -14.91 35.33
CA ASP A 357 13.95 -14.96 36.78
C ASP A 357 14.83 -16.16 37.14
N ALA A 358 16.00 -15.88 37.72
CA ALA A 358 17.00 -16.84 38.14
C ALA A 358 17.11 -16.99 39.67
N SER A 359 16.07 -16.64 40.43
CA SER A 359 16.08 -16.69 41.89
C SER A 359 16.47 -18.08 42.45
N ASN A 360 16.11 -19.14 41.73
CA ASN A 360 16.39 -20.54 42.08
C ASN A 360 17.75 -21.06 41.58
N LEU A 361 18.58 -20.22 40.95
CA LEU A 361 19.89 -20.59 40.42
C LEU A 361 21.03 -20.08 41.32
N SER A 362 22.19 -20.72 41.29
CA SER A 362 23.40 -20.27 41.99
C SER A 362 24.09 -19.14 41.23
N SER A 363 24.83 -18.24 41.90
CA SER A 363 25.70 -17.27 41.22
C SER A 363 26.64 -17.98 40.24
N GLY A 364 26.77 -17.45 39.03
CA GLY A 364 27.53 -18.13 37.99
C GLY A 364 27.26 -17.61 36.59
N THR A 365 27.97 -18.22 35.63
CA THR A 365 27.75 -17.99 34.20
C THR A 365 26.70 -18.96 33.67
N TYR A 366 25.80 -18.46 32.83
CA TYR A 366 24.81 -19.25 32.09
C TYR A 366 24.83 -18.87 30.61
N LEU A 367 24.32 -19.76 29.77
CA LEU A 367 24.13 -19.51 28.34
C LEU A 367 22.64 -19.45 28.05
N TYR A 368 22.22 -18.58 27.12
CA TYR A 368 20.88 -18.61 26.57
C TYR A 368 20.95 -18.70 25.05
N LYS A 369 20.07 -19.52 24.48
CA LYS A 369 20.06 -19.90 23.08
C LYS A 369 18.68 -19.61 22.49
N LEU A 370 18.66 -18.88 21.40
CA LEU A 370 17.50 -18.67 20.54
C LEU A 370 17.66 -19.56 19.31
N GLU A 371 16.67 -20.41 19.05
CA GLU A 371 16.64 -21.33 17.94
C GLU A 371 15.37 -21.08 17.10
N THR A 372 15.56 -20.98 15.79
CA THR A 372 14.53 -20.80 14.77
C THR A 372 14.86 -21.66 13.54
N PRO A 373 13.94 -21.85 12.58
CA PRO A 373 14.25 -22.52 11.32
C PRO A 373 15.39 -21.88 10.51
N ASN A 374 15.65 -20.58 10.72
CA ASN A 374 16.67 -19.83 9.98
C ASN A 374 18.04 -19.83 10.66
N GLY A 375 18.16 -20.39 11.86
CA GLY A 375 19.44 -20.52 12.56
C GLY A 375 19.35 -20.45 14.08
N VAL A 376 20.53 -20.53 14.69
CA VAL A 376 20.72 -20.61 16.14
C VAL A 376 21.70 -19.52 16.58
N GLN A 377 21.33 -18.73 17.59
CA GLN A 377 22.23 -17.78 18.25
C GLN A 377 22.30 -18.05 19.75
N THR A 378 23.51 -17.95 20.30
CA THR A 378 23.78 -18.19 21.72
C THR A 378 24.54 -17.01 22.31
N LYS A 379 24.15 -16.59 23.51
CA LYS A 379 24.79 -15.52 24.28
C LYS A 379 25.02 -15.96 25.72
N LYS A 380 25.91 -15.25 26.41
CA LYS A 380 26.30 -15.53 27.80
C LYS A 380 25.68 -14.51 28.75
N MET A 381 25.19 -14.95 29.90
CA MET A 381 24.72 -14.10 31.00
C MET A 381 25.38 -14.47 32.32
N THR A 382 25.52 -13.51 33.24
CA THR A 382 26.18 -13.69 34.54
C THR A 382 25.22 -13.32 35.67
N LEU A 383 24.88 -14.29 36.51
CA LEU A 383 24.08 -14.08 37.73
C LEU A 383 25.01 -13.82 38.90
N ILE A 384 24.76 -12.74 39.65
CA ILE A 384 25.45 -12.42 40.90
C ILE A 384 24.41 -12.30 41.99
N LYS A 385 24.46 -13.15 43.02
CA LYS A 385 23.65 -13.02 44.24
C LYS A 385 24.32 -12.15 45.28
#